data_AF-A0A034WKX7-F1
#
_entry.id   AF-A0A034WKX7-F1
#
_cell.length_a   1.000
_cell.length_b   1.000
_cell.length_c   1.000
_cell.angle_alpha   90.00
_cell.angle_beta   90.00
_cell.angle_gamma   90.00
#
_symmetry.space_group_name_H-M   'P 1'
#
loop_
_entity.id
_entity.type
_entity.pdbx_description
1 polymer ?
#
loop_
_entity_poly.entity_id
_entity_poly.type
_entity_poly.pdbx_seq_one_letter_code
_entity_poly.pdbx_strand_id
1 'polypeptide(L)'
;ALLFTAGSTSVQEGENVDLQPFVKVGSKYYLVTQGLKLDWFGAAHFCRSYDSDLLTIESLAEKNALFSYLKSMFSDLHVWTSSNDLSVEGTYMSLNSGRPMLYTFWGHNEPNNAGDAEDCVQVVLHNDIFVMNDNNCAKEMQIICEKRSPLNARNFATKSNCENVTAECGFTKLVEVFLQSANILNCRT
;
A
#
# COMPACT_ATOMS: atom_id res chain seq x y z
N ALA A 1 16.01 2.01 -57.71
CA ALA A 1 16.27 2.89 -56.55
C ALA A 1 14.97 3.04 -55.79
N LEU A 2 14.82 2.32 -54.67
CA LEU A 2 13.64 2.36 -53.81
C LEU A 2 13.83 3.48 -52.79
N LEU A 3 13.03 4.53 -52.90
CA LEU A 3 12.99 5.64 -51.94
C LEU A 3 12.14 5.20 -50.74
N PHE A 4 12.77 4.97 -49.59
CA PHE A 4 12.07 4.84 -48.32
C PHE A 4 11.86 6.23 -47.72
N THR A 5 10.60 6.63 -47.58
CA THR A 5 10.21 7.84 -46.85
C THR A 5 10.41 7.62 -45.36
N ALA A 6 11.26 8.43 -44.72
CA ALA A 6 11.40 8.47 -43.27
C ALA A 6 10.14 9.12 -42.68
N GLY A 7 9.26 8.31 -42.10
CA GLY A 7 8.17 8.80 -41.26
C GLY A 7 8.73 9.26 -39.93
N SER A 8 8.69 10.57 -39.67
CA SER A 8 8.93 11.15 -38.36
C SER A 8 7.76 10.82 -37.43
N THR A 9 7.90 9.80 -36.59
CA THR A 9 7.00 9.61 -35.45
C THR A 9 7.44 10.56 -34.34
N SER A 10 6.63 11.58 -34.10
CA SER A 10 6.69 12.41 -32.90
C SER A 10 6.56 11.53 -31.67
N VAL A 11 7.64 11.42 -30.91
CA VAL A 11 7.63 10.87 -29.56
C VAL A 11 6.73 11.78 -28.72
N GLN A 12 5.61 11.24 -28.25
CA GLN A 12 4.74 11.96 -27.32
C GLN A 12 5.47 12.10 -25.98
N GLU A 13 5.77 13.35 -25.59
CA GLU A 13 6.17 13.71 -24.23
C GLU A 13 5.07 13.29 -23.24
N GLY A 14 5.42 12.51 -22.22
CA GLY A 14 4.66 12.52 -20.95
C GLY A 14 4.25 11.20 -20.30
N GLU A 15 4.67 10.02 -20.78
CA GLU A 15 4.48 8.79 -19.99
C GLU A 15 5.55 8.71 -18.89
N ASN A 16 5.12 8.74 -17.62
CA ASN A 16 6.00 8.76 -16.45
C ASN A 16 6.71 7.41 -16.30
N VAL A 17 7.90 7.29 -16.92
CA VAL A 17 8.74 6.08 -16.96
C VAL A 17 9.12 5.54 -15.57
N ASP A 18 8.98 6.33 -14.51
CA ASP A 18 9.40 6.01 -13.13
C ASP A 18 8.32 5.32 -12.27
N LEU A 19 7.19 4.95 -12.87
CA LEU A 19 6.09 4.32 -12.14
C LEU A 19 5.84 2.86 -12.51
N GLN A 20 6.48 2.31 -13.53
CA GLN A 20 6.43 0.87 -13.76
C GLN A 20 7.01 0.14 -12.54
N PRO A 21 6.37 -0.91 -11.99
CA PRO A 21 5.22 -1.67 -12.53
C PRO A 21 3.82 -1.21 -12.06
N PHE A 22 3.66 -0.01 -11.49
CA PHE A 22 2.37 0.52 -11.02
C PHE A 22 1.50 1.09 -12.15
N VAL A 23 0.20 0.82 -12.07
CA VAL A 23 -0.83 1.32 -12.98
C VAL A 23 -1.69 2.37 -12.28
N LYS A 24 -2.00 3.48 -12.96
CA LYS A 24 -2.90 4.51 -12.42
C LYS A 24 -4.35 4.05 -12.50
N VAL A 25 -5.05 4.02 -11.36
CA VAL A 25 -6.48 3.70 -11.28
C VAL A 25 -7.15 4.76 -10.40
N GLY A 26 -8.05 5.54 -11.00
CA GLY A 26 -8.60 6.72 -10.33
C GLY A 26 -7.52 7.73 -9.94
N SER A 27 -7.41 8.04 -8.65
CA SER A 27 -6.44 8.99 -8.08
C SER A 27 -5.15 8.36 -7.55
N LYS A 28 -5.06 7.03 -7.47
CA LYS A 28 -3.90 6.30 -6.92
C LYS A 28 -3.23 5.45 -7.99
N TYR A 29 -2.07 4.90 -7.64
CA TYR A 29 -1.29 3.98 -8.46
C TYR A 29 -1.21 2.63 -7.76
N TYR A 30 -1.38 1.54 -8.50
CA TYR A 30 -1.45 0.20 -7.95
C TYR A 30 -0.48 -0.75 -8.62
N LEU A 31 0.25 -1.52 -7.83
CA LEU A 31 0.98 -2.70 -8.28
C LEU A 31 0.15 -3.93 -7.91
N VAL A 32 -0.39 -4.60 -8.92
CA VAL A 32 -1.15 -5.84 -8.75
C VAL A 32 -0.23 -7.02 -9.05
N THR A 33 0.08 -7.83 -8.03
CA THR A 33 0.93 -9.01 -8.25
C THR A 33 0.18 -10.04 -9.10
N GLN A 34 0.90 -10.93 -9.79
CA GLN A 34 0.31 -12.04 -10.53
C GLN A 34 0.90 -13.34 -9.98
N GLY A 35 0.06 -14.25 -9.48
CA GLY A 35 0.48 -15.55 -8.96
C GLY A 35 1.26 -15.53 -7.63
N LEU A 36 1.59 -14.36 -7.08
CA LEU A 36 2.21 -14.23 -5.76
C LEU A 36 1.14 -14.05 -4.69
N LYS A 37 1.16 -14.96 -3.71
CA LYS A 37 0.34 -14.90 -2.51
C LYS A 37 1.24 -14.94 -1.28
N LEU A 38 0.93 -14.13 -0.28
CA LEU A 38 1.63 -14.09 1.01
C LEU A 38 0.60 -13.93 2.13
N ASP A 39 1.03 -14.24 3.36
CA ASP A 39 0.30 -13.82 4.55
C ASP A 39 0.24 -12.29 4.67
N TRP A 40 -0.60 -11.78 5.58
CA TRP A 40 -0.84 -10.35 5.71
C TRP A 40 0.44 -9.56 6.04
N PHE A 41 1.31 -10.14 6.88
CA PHE A 41 2.57 -9.51 7.29
C PHE A 41 3.57 -9.45 6.13
N GLY A 42 3.71 -10.55 5.39
CA GLY A 42 4.53 -10.67 4.20
C GLY A 42 4.04 -9.76 3.08
N ALA A 43 2.73 -9.63 2.90
CA ALA A 43 2.13 -8.70 1.94
C ALA A 43 2.46 -7.24 2.28
N ALA A 44 2.33 -6.85 3.56
CA ALA A 44 2.72 -5.52 4.01
C ALA A 44 4.21 -5.23 3.78
N HIS A 45 5.08 -6.19 4.14
CA HIS A 45 6.52 -6.06 3.92
C HIS A 45 6.86 -6.01 2.42
N PHE A 46 6.20 -6.82 1.59
CA PHE A 46 6.38 -6.81 0.14
C PHE A 46 6.06 -5.43 -0.44
N CYS A 47 4.94 -4.81 -0.07
CA CYS A 47 4.64 -3.48 -0.60
C CYS A 47 5.67 -2.42 -0.16
N ARG A 48 6.20 -2.54 1.06
CA ARG A 48 7.28 -1.66 1.53
C ARG A 48 8.57 -1.81 0.73
N SER A 49 8.90 -3.00 0.22
CA SER A 49 10.10 -3.19 -0.61
C SER A 49 10.02 -2.51 -1.99
N TYR A 50 8.83 -2.07 -2.40
CA TYR A 50 8.58 -1.28 -3.62
C TYR A 50 8.34 0.21 -3.33
N ASP A 51 8.74 0.71 -2.15
CA ASP A 51 8.46 2.08 -1.69
C ASP A 51 6.97 2.43 -1.74
N SER A 52 6.12 1.45 -1.47
CA SER A 52 4.66 1.54 -1.51
C SER A 52 4.04 1.05 -0.21
N ASP A 53 2.72 1.14 -0.16
CA ASP A 53 1.90 0.75 0.98
C ASP A 53 0.99 -0.41 0.58
N LEU A 54 0.56 -1.25 1.54
CA LEU A 54 -0.44 -2.29 1.27
C LEU A 54 -1.79 -1.64 0.93
N LEU A 55 -2.62 -2.24 0.09
CA LEU A 55 -3.88 -1.66 -0.37
C LEU A 55 -4.74 -1.04 0.76
N THR A 56 -5.23 0.18 0.55
CA THR A 56 -6.32 0.79 1.32
C THR A 56 -7.47 1.13 0.39
N ILE A 57 -8.68 1.19 0.92
CA ILE A 57 -9.84 1.71 0.21
C ILE A 57 -10.54 2.68 1.15
N GLU A 58 -10.45 3.96 0.83
CA GLU A 58 -10.82 5.06 1.73
C GLU A 58 -12.09 5.79 1.27
N SER A 59 -12.61 5.44 0.09
CA SER A 59 -13.83 6.06 -0.45
C SER A 59 -14.58 5.17 -1.44
N LEU A 60 -15.85 5.50 -1.67
CA LEU A 60 -16.67 4.85 -2.71
C LEU A 60 -16.11 5.05 -4.13
N ALA A 61 -15.55 6.24 -4.41
CA ALA A 61 -14.97 6.53 -5.71
C ALA A 61 -13.76 5.63 -6.00
N GLU A 62 -12.89 5.45 -4.99
CA GLU A 62 -11.76 4.55 -5.05
C GLU A 62 -12.20 3.09 -5.20
N LYS A 63 -13.15 2.65 -4.38
CA LYS A 63 -13.75 1.31 -4.47
C LYS A 63 -14.21 1.00 -5.90
N ASN A 64 -15.01 1.90 -6.48
CA ASN A 64 -15.59 1.67 -7.81
C ASN A 64 -14.53 1.65 -8.92
N ALA A 65 -13.54 2.54 -8.85
CA ALA A 65 -12.45 2.59 -9.81
C ALA A 65 -11.59 1.31 -9.75
N LEU A 66 -11.21 0.89 -8.54
CA LEU A 66 -10.41 -0.31 -8.32
C LEU A 66 -11.20 -1.58 -8.70
N PHE A 67 -12.47 -1.68 -8.31
CA PHE A 67 -13.33 -2.80 -8.69
C PHE A 67 -13.42 -2.95 -10.22
N SER A 68 -13.67 -1.86 -10.93
CA SER A 68 -13.79 -1.89 -12.41
C SER A 68 -12.49 -2.37 -13.06
N TYR A 69 -11.34 -1.92 -12.53
CA TYR A 69 -10.03 -2.35 -13.00
C TYR A 69 -9.78 -3.84 -12.70
N LEU A 70 -9.97 -4.29 -11.46
CA LEU A 70 -9.71 -5.67 -11.06
C LEU A 70 -10.64 -6.67 -11.75
N LYS A 71 -11.93 -6.34 -11.90
CA LYS A 71 -12.90 -7.17 -12.61
C LYS A 71 -12.54 -7.39 -14.09
N SER A 72 -11.80 -6.47 -14.71
CA SER A 72 -11.31 -6.66 -16.08
C SER A 72 -10.20 -7.73 -16.20
N MET A 73 -9.57 -8.08 -15.07
CA MET A 73 -8.41 -8.97 -15.02
C MET A 73 -8.71 -10.29 -14.31
N PHE A 74 -9.66 -10.31 -13.37
CA PHE A 74 -9.95 -11.44 -12.52
C PHE A 74 -11.45 -11.68 -12.42
N SER A 75 -11.86 -12.95 -12.48
CA SER A 75 -13.22 -13.39 -12.14
C SER A 75 -13.40 -13.67 -10.65
N ASP A 76 -12.30 -14.03 -9.99
CA ASP A 76 -12.23 -14.36 -8.57
C ASP A 76 -10.88 -13.87 -8.02
N LEU A 77 -10.92 -13.14 -6.89
CA LEU A 77 -9.73 -12.53 -6.31
C LEU A 77 -9.92 -12.27 -4.81
N HIS A 78 -8.93 -12.66 -4.01
CA HIS A 78 -8.83 -12.36 -2.59
C HIS A 78 -7.54 -11.57 -2.34
N VAL A 79 -7.67 -10.36 -1.80
CA VAL A 79 -6.55 -9.44 -1.63
C VAL A 79 -6.50 -8.87 -0.23
N TRP A 80 -5.30 -8.86 0.35
CA TRP A 80 -5.08 -8.19 1.63
C TRP A 80 -5.20 -6.67 1.52
N THR A 81 -5.84 -6.05 2.51
CA THR A 81 -5.79 -4.61 2.75
C THR A 81 -4.87 -4.31 3.94
N SER A 82 -4.47 -3.04 4.11
CA SER A 82 -3.67 -2.60 5.26
C SER A 82 -4.41 -2.64 6.60
N SER A 83 -5.70 -2.96 6.60
CA SER A 83 -6.53 -2.88 7.79
C SER A 83 -6.49 -4.16 8.62
N ASN A 84 -6.46 -3.99 9.94
CA ASN A 84 -6.40 -5.06 10.93
C ASN A 84 -6.94 -4.56 12.27
N ASP A 85 -7.32 -5.46 13.17
CA ASP A 85 -7.67 -5.18 14.56
C ASP A 85 -6.81 -5.96 15.57
N LEU A 86 -5.62 -6.41 15.12
CA LEU A 86 -4.57 -7.09 15.91
C LEU A 86 -4.25 -6.45 17.27
N SER A 87 -4.50 -5.15 17.43
CA SER A 87 -4.26 -4.44 18.69
C SER A 87 -5.44 -4.54 19.66
N VAL A 88 -6.67 -4.43 19.16
CA VAL A 88 -7.91 -4.39 19.95
C VAL A 88 -9.03 -4.94 19.08
N GLU A 89 -9.49 -6.15 19.40
CA GLU A 89 -10.61 -6.83 18.75
C GLU A 89 -11.80 -5.89 18.51
N GLY A 90 -12.34 -5.91 17.28
CA GLY A 90 -13.45 -5.06 16.85
C GLY A 90 -13.07 -3.60 16.57
N THR A 91 -11.80 -3.23 16.70
CA THR A 91 -11.29 -1.87 16.39
C THR A 91 -10.28 -1.92 15.25
N TYR A 92 -10.78 -1.83 14.02
CA TYR A 92 -9.95 -1.88 12.83
C TYR A 92 -9.16 -0.59 12.58
N MET A 93 -7.84 -0.75 12.47
CA MET A 93 -6.84 0.28 12.23
C MET A 93 -6.06 0.00 10.94
N SER A 94 -5.70 1.04 10.21
CA SER A 94 -4.84 0.93 9.04
C SER A 94 -3.37 0.89 9.44
N LEU A 95 -2.65 -0.15 9.02
CA LEU A 95 -1.19 -0.26 9.16
C LEU A 95 -0.45 0.91 8.51
N ASN A 96 -0.96 1.43 7.39
CA ASN A 96 -0.28 2.47 6.63
C ASN A 96 -0.33 3.84 7.30
N SER A 97 -1.46 4.16 7.94
CA SER A 97 -1.73 5.49 8.49
C SER A 97 -1.80 5.56 10.01
N GLY A 98 -1.93 4.41 10.69
CA GLY A 98 -2.20 4.33 12.12
C GLY A 98 -3.56 4.90 12.52
N ARG A 99 -4.51 5.04 11.58
CA ARG A 99 -5.84 5.62 11.82
C ARG A 99 -6.95 4.57 11.74
N PRO A 100 -8.09 4.80 12.41
CA PRO A 100 -9.26 3.92 12.30
C PRO A 100 -9.78 3.81 10.86
N MET A 101 -10.34 2.66 10.50
CA MET A 101 -11.12 2.52 9.27
C MET A 101 -12.40 3.35 9.34
N LEU A 102 -12.54 4.30 8.43
CA LEU A 102 -13.75 5.15 8.34
C LEU A 102 -14.69 4.73 7.22
N TYR A 103 -14.15 4.15 6.15
CA TYR A 103 -14.92 3.65 5.01
C TYR A 103 -14.88 2.13 5.00
N THR A 104 -16.05 1.51 5.09
CA THR A 104 -16.21 0.06 5.12
C THR A 104 -17.32 -0.36 4.15
N PHE A 105 -17.19 -1.55 3.59
CA PHE A 105 -18.19 -2.16 2.70
C PHE A 105 -18.16 -3.67 2.86
N TRP A 106 -18.40 -4.09 4.10
CA TRP A 106 -18.41 -5.48 4.53
C TRP A 106 -19.34 -6.36 3.70
N GLY A 107 -18.95 -7.62 3.56
CA GLY A 107 -19.78 -8.69 3.03
C GLY A 107 -21.00 -8.94 3.92
N HIS A 108 -21.90 -9.77 3.42
CA HIS A 108 -23.05 -10.18 4.23
C HIS A 108 -22.55 -10.99 5.44
N ASN A 109 -22.94 -10.55 6.64
CA ASN A 109 -22.51 -11.08 7.95
C ASN A 109 -21.07 -10.80 8.34
N GLU A 110 -20.34 -9.95 7.61
CA GLU A 110 -18.98 -9.55 7.97
C GLU A 110 -18.93 -8.20 8.71
N PRO A 111 -17.89 -7.95 9.53
CA PRO A 111 -16.89 -8.93 9.96
C PRO A 111 -17.47 -9.93 10.95
N ASN A 112 -17.04 -11.19 10.90
CA ASN A 112 -17.63 -12.28 11.69
C ASN A 112 -16.67 -12.90 12.72
N ASN A 113 -15.39 -12.54 12.68
CA ASN A 113 -14.31 -13.08 13.49
C ASN A 113 -14.36 -14.62 13.61
N ALA A 114 -14.31 -15.33 12.48
CA ALA A 114 -14.56 -16.77 12.47
C ALA A 114 -13.55 -17.53 13.34
N GLY A 115 -14.07 -18.18 14.40
CA GLY A 115 -13.22 -18.95 15.31
C GLY A 115 -12.30 -18.10 16.18
N ASP A 116 -12.65 -16.83 16.40
CA ASP A 116 -11.92 -15.87 17.24
C ASP A 116 -10.45 -15.71 16.79
N ALA A 117 -10.22 -15.67 15.48
CA ALA A 117 -8.89 -15.73 14.87
C ALA A 117 -8.76 -14.97 13.53
N GLU A 118 -9.66 -14.02 13.24
CA GLU A 118 -9.67 -13.26 11.99
C GLU A 118 -9.37 -11.76 12.20
N ASP A 119 -8.09 -11.43 12.39
CA ASP A 119 -7.70 -10.06 12.73
C ASP A 119 -7.33 -9.16 11.52
N CYS A 120 -7.36 -9.68 10.30
CA CYS A 120 -6.85 -8.99 9.11
C CYS A 120 -7.90 -8.84 8.01
N VAL A 121 -8.03 -7.64 7.43
CA VAL A 121 -9.08 -7.37 6.45
C VAL A 121 -8.59 -7.66 5.04
N GLN A 122 -9.34 -8.52 4.35
CA GLN A 122 -9.24 -8.74 2.90
C GLN A 122 -10.39 -8.06 2.15
N VAL A 123 -10.21 -7.93 0.85
CA VAL A 123 -11.29 -7.66 -0.10
C VAL A 123 -11.43 -8.84 -1.04
N VAL A 124 -12.68 -9.26 -1.23
CA VAL A 124 -13.07 -10.38 -2.08
C VAL A 124 -13.80 -9.85 -3.31
N LEU A 125 -13.34 -10.28 -4.48
CA LEU A 125 -14.05 -10.20 -5.74
C LEU A 125 -14.55 -11.61 -6.07
N HIS A 126 -15.86 -11.79 -6.09
CA HIS A 126 -16.48 -13.06 -6.46
C HIS A 126 -17.85 -12.80 -7.10
N ASN A 127 -18.12 -13.41 -8.26
CA ASN A 127 -19.38 -13.23 -8.99
C ASN A 127 -19.81 -11.76 -9.14
N ASP A 128 -18.87 -10.89 -9.52
CA ASP A 128 -19.08 -9.45 -9.68
C ASP A 128 -19.45 -8.68 -8.40
N ILE A 129 -19.25 -9.29 -7.23
CA ILE A 129 -19.43 -8.66 -5.92
C ILE A 129 -18.04 -8.30 -5.38
N PHE A 130 -17.90 -7.07 -4.85
CA PHE A 130 -16.66 -6.55 -4.28
C PHE A 130 -16.90 -6.05 -2.85
N VAL A 131 -16.49 -6.87 -1.89
CA VAL A 131 -16.82 -6.72 -0.45
C VAL A 131 -15.61 -6.98 0.44
N MET A 132 -15.63 -6.39 1.63
CA MET A 132 -14.63 -6.66 2.66
C MET A 132 -15.00 -7.90 3.47
N ASN A 133 -13.98 -8.60 3.94
CA ASN A 133 -14.08 -9.70 4.89
C ASN A 133 -12.90 -9.61 5.87
N ASP A 134 -13.10 -9.87 7.15
CA ASP A 134 -12.00 -10.18 8.05
C ASP A 134 -11.53 -11.62 7.80
N ASN A 135 -10.25 -11.89 8.02
CA ASN A 135 -9.72 -13.22 7.86
C ASN A 135 -8.48 -13.45 8.70
N ASN A 136 -8.17 -14.73 8.88
CA ASN A 136 -6.97 -15.12 9.57
C ASN A 136 -5.73 -14.61 8.83
N CYS A 137 -4.95 -13.76 9.50
CA CYS A 137 -3.79 -13.08 8.95
C CYS A 137 -2.75 -14.02 8.32
N ALA A 138 -2.69 -15.29 8.73
CA ALA A 138 -1.74 -16.28 8.23
C ALA A 138 -2.15 -16.90 6.88
N LYS A 139 -3.33 -16.58 6.33
CA LYS A 139 -3.75 -17.06 5.01
C LYS A 139 -2.95 -16.39 3.90
N GLU A 140 -2.58 -17.18 2.89
CA GLU A 140 -1.89 -16.64 1.73
C GLU A 140 -2.87 -16.07 0.71
N MET A 141 -2.82 -14.76 0.48
CA MET A 141 -3.69 -14.05 -0.46
C MET A 141 -2.90 -13.15 -1.40
N GLN A 142 -3.55 -12.72 -2.47
CA GLN A 142 -2.92 -11.88 -3.48
C GLN A 142 -2.62 -10.49 -2.91
N ILE A 143 -1.60 -9.84 -3.47
CA ILE A 143 -1.06 -8.60 -2.93
C ILE A 143 -1.33 -7.48 -3.92
N ILE A 144 -1.91 -6.39 -3.43
CA ILE A 144 -2.00 -5.14 -4.16
C ILE A 144 -1.31 -4.09 -3.32
N CYS A 145 -0.33 -3.42 -3.92
CA CYS A 145 0.35 -2.29 -3.31
C CYS A 145 -0.16 -0.99 -3.91
N GLU A 146 -0.22 0.07 -3.11
CA GLU A 146 -0.67 1.40 -3.54
C GLU A 146 0.40 2.47 -3.36
N LYS A 147 0.33 3.50 -4.22
CA LYS A 147 1.02 4.78 -4.05
C LYS A 147 0.04 5.92 -4.29
N ARG A 148 0.12 6.96 -3.45
CA ARG A 148 -0.68 8.20 -3.58
C ARG A 148 -0.07 9.21 -4.55
N SER A 149 1.21 9.08 -4.87
CA SER A 149 1.91 9.99 -5.77
C SER A 149 3.02 9.26 -6.53
N PRO A 150 3.38 9.73 -7.74
CA PRO A 150 4.62 9.31 -8.39
C PRO A 150 5.82 9.58 -7.49
N LEU A 151 6.86 8.74 -7.56
CA LEU A 151 8.12 8.93 -6.81
C LEU A 151 8.69 10.36 -7.01
N ASN A 152 8.62 10.87 -8.24
CA ASN A 152 9.04 12.24 -8.61
C ASN A 152 8.25 13.38 -7.94
N ALA A 153 7.05 13.13 -7.41
CA ALA A 153 6.28 14.15 -6.68
C ALA A 153 6.75 14.34 -5.22
N ARG A 154 7.38 13.32 -4.62
CA ARG A 154 7.99 13.43 -3.28
C ARG A 154 9.31 14.23 -3.31
N ASN A 155 10.04 14.13 -4.43
CA ASN A 155 11.32 14.81 -4.63
C ASN A 155 11.21 16.34 -4.80
N PHE A 156 10.03 16.88 -5.14
CA PHE A 156 9.83 18.34 -5.21
C PHE A 156 9.26 18.95 -3.92
N ALA A 157 8.58 18.17 -3.08
CA ALA A 157 8.04 18.65 -1.80
C ALA A 157 9.08 18.63 -0.66
N THR A 158 10.24 17.98 -0.86
CA THR A 158 11.32 17.87 0.14
C THR A 158 12.70 18.24 -0.40
N LYS A 159 12.78 19.19 -1.35
CA LYS A 159 13.96 20.06 -1.38
C LYS A 159 13.85 21.08 -0.23
N SER A 160 13.68 20.58 1.00
CA SER A 160 14.14 21.32 2.16
C SER A 160 15.65 21.43 1.95
N ASN A 161 16.14 22.66 1.98
CA ASN A 161 17.50 23.01 1.60
C ASN A 161 18.51 22.40 2.58
N CYS A 162 18.78 21.09 2.48
CA CYS A 162 19.85 20.40 3.20
C CYS A 162 21.23 20.66 2.56
N GLU A 163 21.36 21.68 1.72
CA GLU A 163 22.65 22.14 1.20
C GLU A 163 23.37 23.06 2.20
N ASN A 164 22.75 23.41 3.34
CA ASN A 164 23.39 24.13 4.46
C ASN A 164 23.06 23.52 5.83
N VAL A 165 23.44 22.25 6.04
CA VAL A 165 23.42 21.62 7.38
C VAL A 165 24.65 22.07 8.18
N THR A 166 24.67 23.33 8.61
CA THR A 166 25.63 23.78 9.65
C THR A 166 24.98 24.61 10.76
N ALA A 167 23.66 24.69 10.83
CA ALA A 167 22.98 25.29 11.98
C ALA A 167 21.79 24.44 12.43
N GLU A 168 22.03 23.71 13.53
CA GLU A 168 21.05 23.08 14.43
C GLU A 168 20.16 21.98 13.85
N CYS A 169 20.76 20.81 13.61
CA CYS A 169 20.01 19.56 13.49
C CYS A 169 19.51 19.12 14.87
N GLY A 170 18.22 19.31 15.15
CA GLY A 170 17.55 18.81 16.37
C GLY A 170 17.64 17.29 16.57
N PHE A 171 18.12 16.55 15.56
CA PHE A 171 18.31 15.10 15.63
C PHE A 171 19.48 14.71 16.54
N THR A 172 20.57 15.48 16.56
CA THR A 172 21.72 15.19 17.44
C THR A 172 21.32 15.28 18.90
N LYS A 173 20.48 16.28 19.25
CA LYS A 173 19.94 16.46 20.60
C LYS A 173 18.99 15.33 21.00
N LEU A 174 18.21 14.80 20.06
CA LEU A 174 17.35 13.63 20.26
C LEU A 174 18.17 12.35 20.48
N VAL A 175 19.24 12.14 19.70
CA VAL A 175 20.16 11.01 19.87
C VAL A 175 20.88 11.10 21.22
N GLU A 176 21.33 12.28 21.64
CA GLU A 176 21.94 12.48 22.96
C GLU A 176 20.97 12.19 24.10
N VAL A 177 19.72 12.69 24.03
CA VAL A 177 18.68 12.40 25.03
C VAL A 177 18.36 10.90 25.06
N PHE A 178 18.33 10.24 23.91
CA PHE A 178 18.06 8.80 23.84
C PHE A 178 19.22 7.99 24.44
N LEU A 179 20.47 8.33 24.12
CA LEU A 179 21.65 7.67 24.68
C LEU A 179 21.82 7.93 26.19
N GLN A 180 21.37 9.07 26.70
CA GLN A 180 21.40 9.38 28.14
C GLN A 180 20.28 8.68 28.92
N SER A 181 19.13 8.40 28.30
CA SER A 181 18.00 7.70 28.92
C SER A 181 18.08 6.18 28.80
N ALA A 182 18.88 5.68 27.85
CA ALA A 182 19.12 4.27 27.62
C ALA A 182 20.40 3.80 28.34
N ASN A 183 20.26 3.20 29.52
CA ASN A 183 21.32 2.43 30.16
C ASN A 183 21.52 1.07 29.44
N ILE A 184 21.70 1.09 28.11
CA ILE A 184 21.68 -0.08 27.19
C ILE A 184 23.06 -0.73 27.01
N LEU A 185 24.09 -0.29 27.74
CA LEU A 185 25.39 -0.97 27.78
C LEU A 185 25.62 -1.67 29.12
N ASN A 186 24.77 -2.63 29.48
CA ASN A 186 25.19 -3.66 30.44
C ASN A 186 24.43 -5.01 30.39
N CYS A 187 24.15 -5.53 29.19
CA CYS A 187 23.89 -6.96 29.06
C CYS A 187 25.22 -7.70 28.85
N ARG A 188 25.99 -7.86 29.93
CA ARG A 188 27.08 -8.82 30.02
C ARG A 188 27.17 -9.38 31.44
N THR A 189 26.48 -10.49 31.66
CA THR A 189 26.92 -11.65 32.48
C THR A 189 26.12 -12.86 32.04
#